data_AF-A0AAQ1UJL1-F1
#
_entry.id   AF-A0AAQ1UJL1-F1
#
_cell.length_a   1.000
_cell.length_b   1.000
_cell.length_c   1.000
_cell.angle_alpha   90.00
_cell.angle_beta   90.00
_cell.angle_gamma   90.00
#
_symmetry.space_group_name_H-M   'P 1'
#
loop_
_entity.id
_entity.type
_entity.pdbx_description
1 polymer ?
#
loop_
_entity_poly.entity_id
_entity_poly.type
_entity_poly.pdbx_seq_one_letter_code
_entity_poly.pdbx_strand_id
1 'polypeptide(L)'
;MYIKDGVKFTLALLVATLTMLAIRAYAFTIFTVPDDGLRPLFDKGDRLIVNRLSREHFMPGDVVVYGENDKLAGEIVALPGDTVVIGTTHYLVPTQCCRRCRCKDCQTYIIKVGTQRQTIRQHDIVGRAHKLFHLPW
;
A
#
# COMPACT_ATOMS: atom_id res chain seq x y z
N MET A 1 -28.91 -43.24 3.04
CA MET A 1 -29.42 -41.86 3.17
C MET A 1 -28.44 -40.99 3.96
N TYR A 2 -27.16 -40.92 3.53
CA TYR A 2 -26.07 -40.17 4.20
C TYR A 2 -25.28 -39.28 3.23
N ILE A 3 -25.38 -39.54 1.91
CA ILE A 3 -24.59 -38.86 0.88
C ILE A 3 -25.14 -37.44 0.59
N LYS A 4 -26.46 -37.23 0.70
CA LYS A 4 -27.09 -35.93 0.41
C LYS A 4 -26.71 -34.83 1.40
N ASP A 5 -26.49 -35.17 2.67
CA ASP A 5 -26.13 -34.19 3.69
C ASP A 5 -24.63 -33.91 3.68
N GLY A 6 -23.80 -34.93 3.46
CA GLY A 6 -22.36 -34.77 3.23
C GLY A 6 -22.06 -33.79 2.11
N VAL A 7 -22.74 -33.90 0.95
CA VAL A 7 -22.53 -33.02 -0.21
C VAL A 7 -22.80 -31.54 0.10
N LYS A 8 -23.78 -31.23 0.95
CA LYS A 8 -24.06 -29.84 1.36
C LYS A 8 -22.93 -29.28 2.22
N PHE A 9 -22.38 -30.07 3.13
CA PHE A 9 -21.21 -29.67 3.92
C PHE A 9 -19.98 -29.50 3.05
N THR A 10 -19.72 -30.41 2.11
CA THR A 10 -18.58 -30.29 1.19
C THR A 10 -18.71 -29.06 0.30
N LEU A 11 -19.91 -28.77 -0.21
CA LEU A 11 -20.17 -27.57 -1.01
C LEU A 11 -19.99 -26.30 -0.17
N ALA A 12 -20.52 -26.26 1.06
CA ALA A 12 -20.35 -25.13 1.96
C ALA A 12 -18.87 -24.89 2.30
N LEU A 13 -18.12 -25.95 2.58
CA LEU A 13 -16.69 -25.88 2.86
C LEU A 13 -15.90 -25.39 1.64
N LEU A 14 -16.25 -25.87 0.44
CA LEU A 14 -15.61 -25.46 -0.81
C LEU A 14 -15.88 -23.98 -1.09
N VAL A 15 -17.13 -23.52 -0.97
CA VAL A 15 -17.50 -22.11 -1.14
C VAL A 15 -16.76 -21.24 -0.13
N ALA A 16 -16.78 -21.60 1.16
CA ALA A 16 -16.08 -20.84 2.19
C ALA A 16 -14.58 -20.76 1.90
N THR A 17 -13.96 -21.86 1.45
CA THR A 17 -12.54 -21.91 1.09
C THR A 17 -12.22 -21.02 -0.11
N LEU A 18 -13.04 -21.07 -1.16
CA LEU A 18 -12.89 -20.22 -2.34
C LEU A 18 -13.07 -18.73 -1.99
N THR A 19 -14.05 -18.40 -1.16
CA THR A 19 -14.28 -17.02 -0.68
C THR A 19 -13.08 -16.52 0.13
N MET A 20 -12.56 -17.32 1.06
CA MET A 20 -11.36 -16.98 1.84
C MET A 20 -10.13 -16.79 0.93
N LEU A 21 -9.94 -17.66 -0.07
CA LEU A 21 -8.85 -17.53 -1.04
C LEU A 21 -8.98 -16.28 -1.90
N ALA A 22 -10.20 -15.96 -2.35
CA ALA A 22 -10.47 -14.75 -3.11
C ALA A 22 -10.19 -13.50 -2.25
N ILE A 23 -10.70 -13.45 -1.02
CA ILE A 23 -10.41 -12.33 -0.10
C ILE A 23 -8.90 -12.22 0.14
N ARG A 24 -8.22 -13.33 0.42
CA ARG A 24 -6.78 -13.34 0.65
C ARG A 24 -5.99 -12.87 -0.59
N ALA A 25 -6.39 -13.28 -1.79
CA ALA A 25 -5.71 -12.90 -3.03
C ALA A 25 -5.97 -11.44 -3.42
N TYR A 26 -7.15 -10.89 -3.13
CA TYR A 26 -7.55 -9.56 -3.58
C TYR A 26 -7.40 -8.46 -2.52
N ALA A 27 -7.55 -8.77 -1.23
CA ALA A 27 -7.50 -7.80 -0.13
C ALA A 27 -6.08 -7.59 0.43
N PHE A 28 -5.33 -8.69 0.61
CA PHE A 28 -4.07 -8.69 1.36
C PHE A 28 -2.95 -9.34 0.55
N THR A 29 -2.28 -8.58 -0.29
CA THR A 29 -1.05 -9.06 -0.93
C THR A 29 0.09 -8.99 0.06
N ILE A 30 0.61 -10.15 0.47
CA ILE A 30 1.83 -10.24 1.28
C ILE A 30 2.99 -9.90 0.36
N PHE A 31 3.69 -8.81 0.66
CA PHE A 31 4.85 -8.36 -0.08
C PHE A 31 6.09 -8.47 0.81
N THR A 32 7.11 -9.16 0.32
CA THR A 32 8.42 -9.19 0.97
C THR A 32 9.23 -8.05 0.38
N VAL A 33 9.72 -7.14 1.22
CA VAL A 33 10.54 -6.00 0.77
C VAL A 33 11.85 -6.54 0.17
N PRO A 34 12.10 -6.38 -1.15
CA PRO A 34 13.24 -7.04 -1.80
C PRO A 34 14.57 -6.29 -1.65
N ASP A 35 14.57 -5.00 -1.30
CA ASP A 35 15.81 -4.20 -1.42
C ASP A 35 16.09 -3.21 -0.28
N ASP A 36 17.38 -3.00 -0.06
CA ASP A 36 18.04 -2.28 1.05
C ASP A 36 17.80 -0.75 1.05
N GLY A 37 16.88 -0.24 0.23
CA GLY A 37 16.61 1.18 0.02
C GLY A 37 15.77 1.88 1.10
N LEU A 38 15.21 1.14 2.07
CA LEU A 38 14.29 1.65 3.10
C LEU A 38 14.91 1.84 4.49
N ARG A 39 16.24 1.89 4.59
CA ARG A 39 16.92 2.20 5.87
C ARG A 39 16.64 3.67 6.23
N PRO A 40 16.04 3.99 7.40
CA PRO A 40 15.98 3.22 8.65
C PRO A 40 14.58 2.69 9.08
N LEU A 41 13.58 2.66 8.20
CA LEU A 41 12.20 2.27 8.62
C LEU A 41 11.93 0.76 8.50
N PHE A 42 12.60 0.06 7.58
CA PHE A 42 12.44 -1.38 7.36
C PHE A 42 13.80 -2.05 7.16
N ASP A 43 14.05 -3.11 7.92
CA ASP A 43 15.23 -3.96 7.76
C ASP A 43 14.97 -5.00 6.67
N LYS A 44 16.06 -5.41 5.99
CA LYS A 44 16.04 -6.41 4.94
C LYS A 44 15.32 -7.69 5.43
N GLY A 45 14.32 -8.14 4.68
CA GLY A 45 13.54 -9.34 5.03
C GLY A 45 12.25 -9.08 5.83
N ASP A 46 11.94 -7.83 6.19
CA ASP A 46 10.65 -7.48 6.78
C ASP A 46 9.49 -7.81 5.82
N ARG A 47 8.51 -8.57 6.32
CA ARG A 47 7.28 -8.88 5.57
C ARG A 47 6.25 -7.80 5.83
N LEU A 48 5.81 -7.15 4.75
CA LEU A 48 4.74 -6.16 4.78
C LEU A 48 3.45 -6.81 4.26
N ILE A 49 2.36 -6.66 5.01
CA ILE A 49 1.03 -6.86 4.43
C ILE A 49 0.60 -5.56 3.79
N VAL A 50 0.26 -5.61 2.51
CA VAL A 50 -0.35 -4.48 1.81
C VAL A 50 -1.85 -4.72 1.76
N ASN A 51 -2.60 -3.79 2.36
CA ASN A 51 -4.03 -3.71 2.23
C ASN A 51 -4.39 -2.92 0.95
N ARG A 52 -4.85 -3.64 -0.08
CA ARG A 52 -5.29 -3.06 -1.37
C ARG A 52 -6.66 -2.38 -1.32
N LEU A 53 -7.44 -2.59 -0.26
CA LEU A 53 -8.76 -1.97 -0.09
C LEU A 53 -8.65 -0.52 0.36
N SER A 54 -7.62 -0.18 1.15
CA SER A 54 -7.40 1.19 1.64
C SER A 54 -6.63 2.04 0.63
N ARG A 55 -7.20 2.25 -0.56
CA ARG A 55 -6.65 3.16 -1.59
C ARG A 55 -7.05 4.63 -1.41
N GLU A 56 -7.85 4.92 -0.39
CA GLU A 56 -8.42 6.23 -0.10
C GLU A 56 -8.14 6.62 1.36
N HIS A 57 -8.08 7.93 1.64
CA HIS A 57 -7.84 8.51 2.98
C HIS A 57 -6.50 8.11 3.63
N PHE A 58 -5.39 8.50 3.01
CA PHE A 58 -4.09 8.42 3.66
C PHE A 58 -3.90 9.55 4.67
N MET A 59 -3.10 9.28 5.70
CA MET A 59 -2.70 10.26 6.71
C MET A 59 -1.16 10.36 6.73
N PRO A 60 -0.58 11.49 7.15
CA PRO A 60 0.84 11.57 7.39
C PRO A 60 1.24 10.54 8.45
N GLY A 61 2.33 9.80 8.20
CA GLY A 61 2.79 8.66 8.99
C GLY A 61 2.34 7.30 8.46
N ASP A 62 1.39 7.23 7.53
CA ASP A 62 1.00 5.96 6.91
C ASP A 62 2.11 5.42 6.01
N VAL A 63 2.45 4.15 6.16
CA VAL A 63 3.36 3.46 5.23
C VAL A 63 2.55 2.97 4.04
N VAL A 64 3.02 3.24 2.83
CA VAL A 64 2.39 2.81 1.58
C VAL A 64 3.39 2.09 0.69
N VAL A 65 2.89 1.12 -0.07
CA VAL A 65 3.66 0.49 -1.15
C VAL A 65 3.31 1.13 -2.48
N TYR A 66 4.31 1.48 -3.27
CA TYR A 66 4.16 2.13 -4.57
C TYR A 66 5.08 1.49 -5.61
N GLY A 67 4.74 1.61 -6.89
CA GLY A 67 5.52 1.09 -8.01
C GLY A 67 4.84 -0.06 -8.75
N GLU A 68 5.04 -0.07 -10.08
CA GLU A 68 4.40 -1.02 -10.99
C GLU A 68 5.22 -2.31 -11.14
N ASN A 69 6.52 -2.18 -11.41
CA ASN A 69 7.47 -3.29 -11.58
C ASN A 69 8.29 -3.54 -10.29
N ASP A 70 8.98 -2.50 -9.81
CA ASP A 70 9.74 -2.53 -8.56
C ASP A 70 8.92 -1.87 -7.45
N LYS A 71 8.26 -2.71 -6.66
CA LYS A 71 7.44 -2.25 -5.54
C LYS A 71 8.34 -1.84 -4.38
N LEU A 72 8.25 -0.57 -4.02
CA LEU A 72 8.96 0.05 -2.91
C LEU A 72 7.95 0.47 -1.84
N ALA A 73 8.41 0.67 -0.60
CA ALA A 73 7.57 1.22 0.45
C ALA A 73 8.13 2.55 0.98
N GLY A 74 7.24 3.43 1.40
CA GLY A 74 7.60 4.73 1.95
C GLY A 74 6.56 5.21 2.92
N GLU A 75 6.95 6.12 3.81
CA GLU A 75 6.06 6.76 4.77
C GLU A 75 5.51 8.06 4.19
N ILE A 76 4.20 8.28 4.23
CA ILE A 76 3.58 9.52 3.76
C ILE A 76 3.94 10.64 4.72
N VAL A 77 4.50 11.73 4.20
CA VAL A 77 4.87 12.92 4.97
C VAL A 77 3.88 14.06 4.75
N ALA A 78 3.36 14.19 3.54
CA ALA A 78 2.42 15.25 3.21
C ALA A 78 1.42 14.83 2.15
N LEU A 79 0.22 15.36 2.30
CA LEU A 79 -0.94 15.09 1.47
C LEU A 79 -1.09 16.17 0.38
N PRO A 80 -1.83 15.87 -0.69
CA PRO A 80 -2.22 16.88 -1.67
C PRO A 80 -2.99 18.01 -1.00
N GLY A 81 -2.54 19.26 -1.17
CA GLY A 81 -3.10 20.44 -0.53
C GLY A 81 -2.39 20.88 0.75
N ASP A 82 -1.51 20.05 1.31
CA ASP A 82 -0.68 20.45 2.44
C ASP A 82 0.42 21.41 2.00
N THR A 83 0.99 22.14 2.96
CA THR A 83 2.19 22.96 2.74
C THR A 83 3.39 22.28 3.38
N VAL A 84 4.41 21.98 2.59
CA VAL A 84 5.69 21.44 3.06
C VAL A 84 6.76 22.50 3.07
N VAL A 85 7.62 22.45 4.08
CA VAL A 85 8.80 23.31 4.18
C VAL A 85 10.02 22.55 3.67
N ILE A 86 10.68 23.13 2.68
CA ILE A 86 11.97 22.64 2.16
C ILE A 86 12.97 23.77 2.32
N GLY A 87 13.92 23.58 3.25
CA GLY A 87 14.84 24.64 3.67
C GLY A 87 14.08 25.75 4.41
N THR A 88 14.03 26.92 3.80
CA THR A 88 13.29 28.09 4.32
C THR A 88 12.01 28.40 3.54
N THR A 89 11.72 27.64 2.49
CA THR A 89 10.63 27.96 1.55
C THR A 89 9.45 27.02 1.74
N HIS A 90 8.25 27.60 1.73
CA HIS A 90 6.99 26.89 1.82
C HIS A 90 6.50 26.52 0.42
N TYR A 91 6.20 25.25 0.22
CA TYR A 91 5.68 24.71 -1.04
C TYR A 91 4.32 24.06 -0.80
N LEU A 92 3.36 24.34 -1.67
CA LEU A 92 2.07 23.66 -1.66
C LEU A 92 2.18 22.34 -2.43
N VAL A 93 1.72 21.24 -1.83
CA VAL A 93 1.63 19.96 -2.50
C VAL A 93 0.47 20.00 -3.50
N PRO A 94 0.70 19.74 -4.81
CA PRO A 94 -0.35 19.86 -5.81
C PRO A 94 -1.48 18.86 -5.62
N THR A 95 -2.72 19.35 -5.56
CA THR A 95 -3.95 18.53 -5.58
C THR A 95 -4.29 18.02 -6.98
N GLN A 96 -3.68 18.59 -8.02
CA GLN A 96 -3.92 18.24 -9.42
C GLN A 96 -2.60 18.17 -10.18
N CYS A 97 -2.38 17.09 -10.93
CA CYS A 97 -1.20 16.93 -11.78
C CYS A 97 -1.13 17.96 -12.91
N CYS A 98 -2.24 18.23 -13.61
CA CYS A 98 -2.33 19.29 -14.61
C CYS A 98 -3.79 19.63 -14.94
N ARG A 99 -4.03 20.85 -15.46
CA ARG A 99 -5.38 21.32 -15.85
C ARG A 99 -5.99 20.54 -17.03
N ARG A 100 -5.19 19.75 -17.76
CA ARG A 100 -5.63 18.95 -18.92
C ARG A 100 -5.97 17.51 -18.57
N CYS A 101 -5.60 17.04 -17.37
CA CYS A 101 -5.90 15.68 -16.95
C CYS A 101 -7.32 15.61 -16.42
N ARG A 102 -8.11 14.65 -16.90
CA ARG A 102 -9.47 14.38 -16.41
C ARG A 102 -9.51 13.25 -15.38
N CYS A 103 -8.35 12.73 -14.96
CA CYS A 103 -8.25 11.63 -14.01
C CYS A 103 -8.56 12.12 -12.59
N LYS A 104 -9.35 11.33 -11.85
CA LYS A 104 -9.64 11.58 -10.43
C LYS A 104 -8.46 11.21 -9.52
N ASP A 105 -7.60 10.28 -9.94
CA ASP A 105 -6.52 9.69 -9.14
C ASP A 105 -5.12 10.22 -9.53
N CYS A 106 -5.04 11.50 -9.89
CA CYS A 106 -3.79 12.17 -10.28
C CYS A 106 -3.24 13.11 -9.19
N GLN A 107 -3.61 12.86 -7.94
CA GLN A 107 -3.10 13.62 -6.81
C GLN A 107 -1.65 13.21 -6.48
N THR A 108 -0.87 14.16 -5.98
CA THR A 108 0.54 13.95 -5.63
C THR A 108 0.71 13.86 -4.12
N TYR A 109 1.41 12.83 -3.68
CA TYR A 109 1.75 12.61 -2.28
C TYR A 109 3.26 12.74 -2.12
N ILE A 110 3.70 13.24 -0.97
CA ILE A 110 5.13 13.25 -0.63
C ILE A 110 5.36 12.12 0.37
N ILE A 111 6.27 11.23 0.02
CA ILE A 111 6.71 10.13 0.86
C ILE A 111 8.17 10.31 1.27
N LYS A 112 8.54 9.68 2.37
CA LYS A 112 9.89 9.53 2.87
C LYS A 112 10.30 8.08 2.71
N VAL A 113 11.44 7.88 2.06
CA VAL A 113 12.08 6.58 1.87
C VAL A 113 13.47 6.70 2.47
N GLY A 114 13.63 6.14 3.66
CA GLY A 114 14.85 6.31 4.43
C GLY A 114 15.07 7.77 4.84
N THR A 115 16.15 8.39 4.36
CA THR A 115 16.46 9.81 4.55
C THR A 115 15.97 10.71 3.40
N GLN A 116 15.59 10.12 2.27
CA GLN A 116 15.20 10.85 1.08
C GLN A 116 13.69 11.11 1.08
N ARG A 117 13.28 12.28 0.56
CA ARG A 117 11.88 12.59 0.26
C ARG A 117 11.65 12.45 -1.24
N GLN A 118 10.53 11.85 -1.61
CA GLN A 118 10.14 11.64 -3.00
C GLN A 118 8.65 11.99 -3.18
N THR A 119 8.31 12.55 -4.33
CA THR A 119 6.92 12.74 -4.77
C THR A 119 6.44 11.53 -5.55
N ILE A 120 5.30 10.96 -5.16
CA ILE A 120 4.65 9.86 -5.87
C ILE A 120 3.23 10.24 -6.26
N ARG A 121 2.68 9.59 -7.29
CA ARG A 121 1.29 9.81 -7.72
C ARG A 121 0.37 8.79 -7.08
N GLN A 122 -0.88 9.17 -6.85
CA GLN A 122 -1.86 8.30 -6.21
C GLN A 122 -2.08 6.97 -6.94
N HIS A 123 -2.14 6.98 -8.27
CA HIS A 123 -2.31 5.75 -9.05
C HIS A 123 -1.10 4.80 -8.99
N ASP A 124 0.09 5.30 -8.63
CA ASP A 124 1.27 4.47 -8.44
C ASP A 124 1.24 3.76 -7.07
N ILE A 125 0.31 4.14 -6.17
CA ILE A 125 0.14 3.53 -4.84
C ILE A 125 -0.67 2.24 -4.96
N VAL A 126 -0.05 1.14 -4.53
CA VAL A 126 -0.67 -0.19 -4.48
C VAL A 126 -1.63 -0.31 -3.28
N GLY A 127 -1.27 0.28 -2.14
CA GLY A 127 -2.09 0.29 -0.92
C GLY A 127 -1.31 0.61 0.34
N ARG A 128 -2.02 0.65 1.48
CA ARG A 128 -1.42 0.87 2.81
C ARG A 128 -0.69 -0.40 3.27
N ALA A 129 0.53 -0.23 3.73
CA ALA A 129 1.38 -1.30 4.24
C ALA A 129 1.34 -1.33 5.77
N HIS A 130 1.28 -2.53 6.33
CA HIS A 130 1.42 -2.77 7.76
C HIS A 130 2.59 -3.71 8.01
N LYS A 131 3.47 -3.34 8.95
CA LYS A 131 4.56 -4.19 9.41
C LYS A 131 3.96 -5.37 10.16
N LEU A 132 4.21 -6.59 9.67
CA LEU A 132 3.79 -7.80 10.37
C LEU A 132 4.76 -8.16 11.48
N PHE A 133 5.99 -8.52 11.11
CA PHE A 133 7.03 -8.99 12.03
C PHE A 133 8.41 -8.74 11.41
N HIS A 134 9.38 -8.42 12.26
CA HIS A 134 10.80 -8.43 11.92
C HIS A 134 11.35 -9.80 12.29
N LEU A 135 11.88 -10.54 11.32
CA LEU A 135 12.59 -11.78 11.60
C LEU A 135 14.08 -11.55 11.37
N PRO A 136 14.90 -11.56 12.44
CA PRO A 136 16.35 -11.46 12.31
C PRO A 136 16.87 -12.82 11.87
N TRP A 137 17.24 -12.95 10.61
CA TRP A 137 18.09 -14.05 10.12
C TRP A 137 19.27 -13.50 9.36
#